data_AF-A0AAU3Y9C7-F1
#
_entry.id   AF-A0AAU3Y9C7-F1
#
_cell.length_a   1.000
_cell.length_b   1.000
_cell.length_c   1.000
_cell.angle_alpha   90.00
_cell.angle_beta   90.00
_cell.angle_gamma   90.00
#
_symmetry.space_group_name_H-M   'P 1'
#
loop_
_entity.id
_entity.type
_entity.pdbx_description
1 polymer ?
#
loop_
_entity_poly.entity_id
_entity_poly.type
_entity_poly.pdbx_seq_one_letter_code
_entity_poly.pdbx_strand_id
1 'polypeptide(L)'
;MTTYDDRASLTDLTTTVERVRGSVEAVIEGKPEVVRLSLTVLLAEGHLLIEDVPGVGKTMLAKALARSIDCSVRRIQFTPDLLPSDITGVSIWDQQRRDFEFKPGAIFAQIVIGDEINRASPKTQSALLESLEERQVTIDGTTYELPSPFMVVATQNPVEMEGTYPLPEAQRDRFMARVSIGYPSPEAELQMLDVHGGVNPLDDLQPVAHAHEIVKLIDAVRTVHVADAVRRYAVDLVTATRTHPDLRLGASPRATLHLVRAAKAAAALAGREYALPDDVQTLAVAVLAHRLLPTAQAQLNRRTAEQVVLDILQRTPVPAAEPRAAQPYDSTTPPLYGQQPPGPRRL
;
A
#
# COMPACT_ATOMS: atom_id res chain seq x y z
N MET A 1 -26.37 19.14 -11.99
CA MET A 1 -26.45 18.04 -12.96
C MET A 1 -25.17 17.21 -12.92
N THR A 2 -24.61 16.94 -11.73
CA THR A 2 -23.25 16.41 -11.53
C THR A 2 -23.18 15.18 -10.62
N THR A 3 -24.20 14.90 -9.82
CA THR A 3 -24.18 13.78 -8.86
C THR A 3 -24.53 12.41 -9.47
N TYR A 4 -25.06 12.37 -10.69
CA TYR A 4 -25.43 11.10 -11.35
C TYR A 4 -24.26 10.48 -12.12
N ASP A 5 -23.36 11.31 -12.65
CA ASP A 5 -22.15 10.89 -13.38
C ASP A 5 -21.05 10.40 -12.41
N ASP A 6 -20.89 11.07 -11.27
CA ASP A 6 -19.92 10.68 -10.22
C ASP A 6 -20.30 9.36 -9.52
N ARG A 7 -21.60 9.09 -9.32
CA ARG A 7 -22.07 7.83 -8.70
C ARG A 7 -21.91 6.62 -9.61
N ALA A 8 -22.01 6.81 -10.92
CA ALA A 8 -21.69 5.77 -11.90
C ALA A 8 -20.19 5.42 -11.84
N SER A 9 -19.33 6.44 -11.74
CA SER A 9 -17.86 6.30 -11.58
C SER A 9 -17.44 5.47 -10.35
N LEU A 10 -18.02 5.73 -9.16
CA LEU A 10 -17.65 4.98 -7.96
C LEU A 10 -18.16 3.53 -7.97
N THR A 11 -19.36 3.31 -8.53
CA THR A 11 -19.96 1.96 -8.62
C THR A 11 -19.16 1.08 -9.59
N ASP A 12 -18.75 1.64 -10.73
CA ASP A 12 -17.89 0.97 -11.70
C ASP A 12 -16.50 0.69 -11.09
N LEU A 13 -15.97 1.62 -10.29
CA LEU A 13 -14.73 1.45 -9.55
C LEU A 13 -14.81 0.28 -8.56
N THR A 14 -15.84 0.25 -7.72
CA THR A 14 -16.03 -0.85 -6.76
C THR A 14 -16.17 -2.17 -7.50
N THR A 15 -16.92 -2.22 -8.61
CA THR A 15 -17.09 -3.44 -9.40
C THR A 15 -15.76 -3.97 -9.96
N THR A 16 -14.93 -3.10 -10.54
CA THR A 16 -13.62 -3.49 -11.05
C THR A 16 -12.69 -3.96 -9.93
N VAL A 17 -12.67 -3.26 -8.80
CA VAL A 17 -11.89 -3.66 -7.62
C VAL A 17 -12.30 -5.05 -7.11
N GLU A 18 -13.61 -5.30 -6.98
CA GLU A 18 -14.13 -6.57 -6.49
C GLU A 18 -13.76 -7.73 -7.42
N ARG A 19 -13.80 -7.49 -8.74
CA ARG A 19 -13.33 -8.46 -9.74
C ARG A 19 -11.84 -8.75 -9.59
N VAL A 20 -11.01 -7.71 -9.45
CA VAL A 20 -9.56 -7.88 -9.23
C VAL A 20 -9.30 -8.61 -7.91
N ARG A 21 -10.00 -8.27 -6.83
CA ARG A 21 -9.86 -8.95 -5.54
C ARG A 21 -10.19 -10.43 -5.66
N GLY A 22 -11.34 -10.78 -6.23
CA GLY A 22 -11.74 -12.17 -6.43
C GLY A 22 -10.76 -12.95 -7.31
N SER A 23 -10.22 -12.32 -8.35
CA SER A 23 -9.18 -12.91 -9.21
C SER A 23 -7.90 -13.24 -8.43
N VAL A 24 -7.45 -12.35 -7.54
CA VAL A 24 -6.25 -12.60 -6.71
C VAL A 24 -6.53 -13.62 -5.59
N GLU A 25 -7.69 -13.55 -4.95
CA GLU A 25 -8.12 -14.49 -3.90
C GLU A 25 -8.29 -15.92 -4.42
N ALA A 26 -8.60 -16.10 -5.72
CA ALA A 26 -8.62 -17.43 -6.36
C ALA A 26 -7.23 -18.10 -6.41
N VAL A 27 -6.15 -17.33 -6.33
CA VAL A 27 -4.77 -17.85 -6.31
C VAL A 27 -4.18 -17.86 -4.90
N ILE A 28 -4.56 -16.90 -4.06
CA ILE A 28 -4.06 -16.74 -2.69
C ILE A 28 -5.15 -17.11 -1.69
N GLU A 29 -5.18 -18.38 -1.31
CA GLU A 29 -6.22 -18.91 -0.43
C GLU A 29 -6.05 -18.46 1.03
N GLY A 30 -7.17 -18.14 1.70
CA GLY A 30 -7.23 -17.92 3.14
C GLY A 30 -6.56 -16.63 3.64
N LYS A 31 -6.18 -15.69 2.76
CA LYS A 31 -5.49 -14.44 3.13
C LYS A 31 -6.18 -13.17 2.56
N PRO A 32 -7.49 -12.97 2.76
CA PRO A 32 -8.21 -11.81 2.21
C PRO A 32 -7.64 -10.46 2.68
N GLU A 33 -7.14 -10.38 3.91
CA GLU A 33 -6.53 -9.17 4.44
C GLU A 33 -5.23 -8.77 3.72
N VAL A 34 -4.42 -9.75 3.31
CA VAL A 34 -3.18 -9.50 2.54
C VAL A 34 -3.51 -9.00 1.14
N VAL A 35 -4.53 -9.58 0.50
CA VAL A 35 -5.01 -9.14 -0.81
C VAL A 35 -5.57 -7.72 -0.73
N ARG A 36 -6.44 -7.45 0.26
CA ARG A 36 -7.03 -6.12 0.51
C ARG A 36 -5.96 -5.06 0.76
N LEU A 37 -4.95 -5.37 1.59
CA LEU A 37 -3.84 -4.45 1.85
C LEU A 37 -3.01 -4.22 0.58
N SER A 38 -2.75 -5.25 -0.22
CA SER A 38 -2.00 -5.12 -1.48
C SER A 38 -2.72 -4.22 -2.49
N LEU A 39 -4.03 -4.38 -2.64
CA LEU A 39 -4.86 -3.48 -3.45
C LEU A 39 -4.88 -2.06 -2.90
N THR A 40 -4.98 -1.91 -1.57
CA THR A 40 -4.91 -0.60 -0.90
C THR A 40 -3.60 0.11 -1.22
N VAL A 41 -2.47 -0.61 -1.14
CA VAL A 41 -1.14 -0.06 -1.44
C VAL A 41 -1.00 0.30 -2.92
N LEU A 42 -1.47 -0.56 -3.83
CA LEU A 42 -1.46 -0.29 -5.27
C LEU A 42 -2.24 1.00 -5.61
N LEU A 43 -3.46 1.12 -5.10
CA LEU A 43 -4.34 2.27 -5.38
C LEU A 43 -3.91 3.55 -4.66
N ALA A 44 -3.23 3.43 -3.52
CA ALA A 44 -2.57 4.54 -2.85
C ALA A 44 -1.20 4.89 -3.48
N GLU A 45 -0.81 4.16 -4.53
CA GLU A 45 0.44 4.30 -5.27
C GLU A 45 1.69 4.16 -4.38
N GLY A 46 1.63 3.21 -3.45
CA GLY A 46 2.72 2.85 -2.56
C GLY A 46 3.44 1.57 -2.95
N HIS A 47 4.44 1.22 -2.15
CA HIS A 47 5.21 -0.03 -2.28
C HIS A 47 5.00 -0.92 -1.06
N LEU A 48 4.99 -2.23 -1.28
CA LEU A 48 4.71 -3.23 -0.25
C LEU A 48 5.98 -3.97 0.15
N LEU A 49 6.25 -4.04 1.44
CA LEU A 49 7.31 -4.86 2.03
C LEU A 49 6.71 -6.14 2.63
N ILE A 50 7.22 -7.30 2.23
CA ILE A 50 6.78 -8.61 2.74
C ILE A 50 7.91 -9.26 3.55
N GLU A 51 7.81 -9.17 4.87
CA GLU A 51 8.72 -9.82 5.81
C GLU A 51 8.13 -11.17 6.20
N ASP A 52 8.80 -12.26 5.80
CA ASP A 52 8.33 -13.62 6.11
C ASP A 52 9.39 -14.68 5.81
N VAL A 53 9.11 -15.91 6.22
CA VAL A 53 9.92 -17.08 5.89
C VAL A 53 9.83 -17.45 4.39
N PRO A 54 10.83 -18.14 3.82
CA PRO A 54 10.77 -18.62 2.45
C PRO A 54 9.59 -19.56 2.19
N GLY A 55 9.06 -19.55 0.96
CA GLY A 55 8.05 -20.52 0.51
C GLY A 55 6.57 -20.15 0.73
N VAL A 56 6.26 -19.00 1.34
CA VAL A 56 4.87 -18.62 1.73
C VAL A 56 4.08 -17.83 0.67
N GLY A 57 4.31 -18.09 -0.63
CA GLY A 57 3.45 -17.52 -1.69
C GLY A 57 3.63 -16.02 -2.00
N LYS A 58 4.68 -15.35 -1.48
CA LYS A 58 4.93 -13.91 -1.72
C LYS A 58 5.01 -13.54 -3.20
N THR A 59 5.76 -14.34 -3.96
CA THR A 59 5.90 -14.17 -5.41
C THR A 59 4.59 -14.46 -6.13
N MET A 60 3.76 -15.39 -5.61
CA MET A 60 2.45 -15.68 -6.18
C MET A 60 1.51 -14.49 -6.03
N LEU A 61 1.48 -13.83 -4.87
CA LEU A 61 0.64 -12.64 -4.63
C LEU A 61 0.92 -11.54 -5.66
N ALA A 62 2.20 -11.20 -5.86
CA ALA A 62 2.57 -10.14 -6.80
C ALA A 62 2.29 -10.53 -8.26
N LYS A 63 2.54 -11.79 -8.65
CA LYS A 63 2.22 -12.29 -10.00
C LYS A 63 0.71 -12.36 -10.25
N ALA A 64 -0.07 -12.81 -9.27
CA ALA A 64 -1.52 -12.89 -9.34
C ALA A 64 -2.13 -11.49 -9.47
N LEU A 65 -1.65 -10.53 -8.67
CA LEU A 65 -2.05 -9.13 -8.76
C LEU A 65 -1.80 -8.59 -10.18
N ALA A 66 -0.60 -8.75 -10.70
CA ALA A 66 -0.23 -8.21 -11.99
C ALA A 66 -0.97 -8.86 -13.17
N ARG A 67 -1.09 -10.20 -13.17
CA ARG A 67 -1.87 -10.93 -14.19
C ARG A 67 -3.36 -10.53 -14.15
N SER A 68 -3.92 -10.30 -12.96
CA SER A 68 -5.32 -9.88 -12.81
C SER A 68 -5.62 -8.51 -13.41
N ILE A 69 -4.62 -7.63 -13.52
CA ILE A 69 -4.77 -6.24 -13.99
C ILE A 69 -4.03 -5.95 -15.31
N ASP A 70 -3.61 -7.00 -16.03
CA ASP A 70 -2.85 -6.90 -17.29
C ASP A 70 -1.62 -5.98 -17.20
N CYS A 71 -0.89 -6.07 -16.09
CA CYS A 71 0.33 -5.31 -15.86
C CYS A 71 1.57 -6.12 -16.20
N SER A 72 2.56 -5.45 -16.77
CA SER A 72 3.92 -5.98 -16.93
C SER A 72 4.54 -6.31 -15.57
N VAL A 73 5.22 -7.47 -15.51
CA VAL A 73 5.92 -7.93 -14.30
C VAL A 73 7.40 -8.13 -14.59
N ARG A 74 8.25 -7.63 -13.69
CA ARG A 74 9.66 -8.03 -13.64
C ARG A 74 10.02 -8.53 -12.25
N ARG A 75 10.79 -9.61 -12.21
CA ARG A 75 11.32 -10.17 -10.98
C ARG A 75 12.82 -9.88 -10.91
N ILE A 76 13.25 -9.35 -9.77
CA ILE A 76 14.64 -9.07 -9.45
C ILE A 76 14.98 -9.93 -8.23
N GLN A 77 15.91 -10.86 -8.40
CA GLN A 77 16.52 -11.55 -7.27
C GLN A 77 17.68 -10.68 -6.79
N PHE A 78 17.62 -10.21 -5.56
CA PHE A 78 18.72 -9.43 -4.99
C PHE A 78 19.82 -10.39 -4.56
N THR A 79 21.01 -10.18 -5.13
CA THR A 79 22.21 -10.95 -4.84
C THR A 79 23.38 -9.99 -4.55
N PRO A 80 24.45 -10.44 -3.87
CA PRO A 80 25.58 -9.56 -3.54
C PRO A 80 26.29 -8.95 -4.77
N ASP A 81 26.19 -9.61 -5.92
CA ASP A 81 26.77 -9.21 -7.21
C ASP A 81 25.85 -8.35 -8.08
N LEU A 82 24.57 -8.20 -7.71
CA LEU A 82 23.62 -7.37 -8.45
C LEU A 82 24.07 -5.91 -8.50
N LEU A 83 24.22 -5.35 -9.70
CA LEU A 83 24.67 -3.99 -9.89
C LEU A 83 23.49 -3.01 -9.90
N PRO A 84 23.70 -1.74 -9.50
CA PRO A 84 22.70 -0.69 -9.65
C PRO A 84 22.14 -0.58 -11.08
N SER A 85 23.02 -0.74 -12.07
CA SER A 85 22.70 -0.70 -13.49
C SER A 85 21.75 -1.81 -13.94
N ASP A 86 21.73 -2.97 -13.27
CA ASP A 86 20.79 -4.05 -13.58
C ASP A 86 19.36 -3.65 -13.17
N ILE A 87 19.23 -2.75 -12.20
CA ILE A 87 17.96 -2.20 -11.72
C ILE A 87 17.55 -1.01 -12.60
N THR A 88 18.41 0.00 -12.71
CA THR A 88 18.10 1.29 -13.34
C THR A 88 18.30 1.30 -14.85
N GLY A 89 19.08 0.38 -15.39
CA GLY A 89 19.44 0.34 -16.81
C GLY A 89 20.79 1.01 -17.11
N VAL A 90 21.17 0.93 -18.38
CA VAL A 90 22.46 1.41 -18.90
C VAL A 90 22.30 2.03 -20.28
N SER A 91 23.17 2.98 -20.62
CA SER A 91 23.33 3.46 -21.98
C SER A 91 24.43 2.66 -22.68
N ILE A 92 24.12 2.02 -23.79
CA ILE A 92 25.07 1.23 -24.58
C ILE A 92 25.31 1.94 -25.91
N TRP A 93 26.57 2.05 -26.33
CA TRP A 93 26.91 2.61 -27.64
C TRP A 93 26.49 1.65 -28.76
N ASP A 94 25.54 2.07 -29.60
CA ASP A 94 25.16 1.37 -30.81
C ASP A 94 26.11 1.78 -31.96
N GLN A 95 26.94 0.85 -32.41
CA GLN A 95 27.93 1.10 -33.47
C GLN A 95 27.29 1.41 -34.84
N GLN A 96 26.10 0.86 -35.12
CA GLN A 96 25.40 1.09 -36.39
C GLN A 96 24.76 2.47 -36.41
N ARG A 97 24.11 2.86 -35.30
CA ARG A 97 23.45 4.16 -35.16
C ARG A 97 24.42 5.29 -34.83
N ARG A 98 25.63 4.96 -34.35
CA ARG A 98 26.62 5.89 -33.78
C ARG A 98 26.01 6.78 -32.71
N ASP A 99 25.19 6.17 -31.86
CA ASP A 99 24.45 6.85 -30.80
C ASP A 99 24.36 5.95 -29.56
N PHE A 100 24.09 6.55 -28.40
CA PHE A 100 23.84 5.81 -27.18
C PHE A 100 22.38 5.35 -27.13
N GLU A 101 22.17 4.03 -27.06
CA GLU A 101 20.85 3.43 -26.87
C GLU A 101 20.66 3.08 -25.39
N PHE A 102 19.58 3.57 -24.79
CA PHE A 102 19.20 3.18 -23.45
C PHE A 102 18.62 1.76 -23.42
N LYS A 103 19.18 0.89 -22.58
CA LYS A 103 18.63 -0.41 -22.24
C LYS A 103 17.97 -0.34 -20.86
N PRO A 104 16.63 -0.45 -20.77
CA PRO A 104 15.92 -0.30 -19.51
C PRO A 104 16.22 -1.45 -18.55
N GLY A 105 16.62 -1.10 -17.34
CA GLY A 105 16.87 -2.06 -16.26
C GLY A 105 15.59 -2.69 -15.73
N ALA A 106 15.73 -3.61 -14.77
CA ALA A 106 14.62 -4.43 -14.31
C ALA A 106 13.48 -3.64 -13.61
N ILE A 107 13.72 -2.38 -13.21
CA ILE A 107 12.71 -1.52 -12.59
C ILE A 107 11.63 -1.03 -13.57
N PHE A 108 11.87 -1.09 -14.88
CA PHE A 108 10.93 -0.67 -15.92
C PHE A 108 9.85 -1.74 -16.17
N ALA A 109 8.95 -1.89 -15.20
CA ALA A 109 7.72 -2.68 -15.29
C ALA A 109 6.70 -2.10 -14.30
N GLN A 110 5.41 -2.37 -14.53
CA GLN A 110 4.34 -1.85 -13.68
C GLN A 110 4.34 -2.50 -12.30
N ILE A 111 4.59 -3.80 -12.23
CA ILE A 111 4.77 -4.54 -10.97
C ILE A 111 6.19 -5.12 -10.94
N VAL A 112 7.00 -4.70 -9.97
CA VAL A 112 8.35 -5.22 -9.78
C VAL A 112 8.40 -6.04 -8.49
N ILE A 113 8.86 -7.28 -8.60
CA ILE A 113 9.05 -8.20 -7.48
C ILE A 113 10.52 -8.17 -7.11
N GLY A 114 10.86 -7.64 -5.93
CA GLY A 114 12.23 -7.61 -5.42
C GLY A 114 12.41 -8.67 -4.34
N ASP A 115 12.99 -9.82 -4.67
CA ASP A 115 13.22 -10.88 -3.71
C ASP A 115 14.52 -10.67 -2.93
N GLU A 116 14.46 -10.82 -1.61
CA GLU A 116 15.61 -10.77 -0.69
C GLU A 116 16.42 -9.47 -0.80
N ILE A 117 15.74 -8.31 -0.80
CA ILE A 117 16.38 -7.00 -0.99
C ILE A 117 17.54 -6.72 -0.01
N ASN A 118 17.55 -7.38 1.14
CA ASN A 118 18.62 -7.34 2.12
C ASN A 118 19.90 -8.09 1.68
N ARG A 119 19.95 -8.79 0.55
CA ARG A 119 21.16 -9.47 0.06
C ARG A 119 22.02 -8.64 -0.89
N ALA A 120 21.48 -7.57 -1.47
CA ALA A 120 22.26 -6.71 -2.35
C ALA A 120 23.03 -5.63 -1.57
N SER A 121 24.06 -5.09 -2.23
CA SER A 121 24.86 -3.99 -1.67
C SER A 121 24.00 -2.76 -1.34
N PRO A 122 24.40 -1.93 -0.36
CA PRO A 122 23.70 -0.68 -0.04
C PRO A 122 23.54 0.25 -1.26
N LYS A 123 24.48 0.22 -2.22
CA LYS A 123 24.41 1.03 -3.45
C LYS A 123 23.29 0.55 -4.37
N THR A 124 23.16 -0.76 -4.53
CA THR A 124 22.10 -1.40 -5.32
C THR A 124 20.73 -1.21 -4.66
N GLN A 125 20.64 -1.33 -3.33
CA GLN A 125 19.43 -1.00 -2.58
C GLN A 125 19.02 0.46 -2.80
N SER A 126 19.98 1.39 -2.74
CA SER A 126 19.72 2.83 -2.92
C SER A 126 19.18 3.13 -4.31
N ALA A 127 19.71 2.48 -5.36
CA ALA A 127 19.24 2.64 -6.73
C ALA A 127 17.77 2.23 -6.90
N LEU A 128 17.36 1.09 -6.34
CA LEU A 128 15.93 0.68 -6.30
C LEU A 128 15.08 1.74 -5.60
N LEU A 129 15.51 2.17 -4.42
CA LEU A 129 14.75 2.99 -3.50
C LEU A 129 14.59 4.44 -3.96
N GLU A 130 15.57 4.95 -4.70
CA GLU A 130 15.47 6.23 -5.41
C GLU A 130 14.38 6.17 -6.48
N SER A 131 14.35 5.09 -7.27
CA SER A 131 13.29 4.86 -8.26
C SER A 131 11.89 4.73 -7.63
N LEU A 132 11.77 4.23 -6.39
CA LEU A 132 10.50 4.20 -5.67
C LEU A 132 9.97 5.61 -5.37
N GLU A 133 10.86 6.51 -4.98
CA GLU A 133 10.48 7.87 -4.56
C GLU A 133 10.20 8.77 -5.76
N GLU A 134 11.14 8.79 -6.71
CA GLU A 134 11.12 9.72 -7.82
C GLU A 134 10.21 9.23 -8.96
N ARG A 135 9.92 7.92 -9.00
CA ARG A 135 9.16 7.24 -10.08
C ARG A 135 9.73 7.44 -11.47
N GLN A 136 11.01 7.79 -11.53
CA GLN A 136 11.79 8.00 -12.73
C GLN A 136 13.22 7.53 -12.44
N VAL A 137 13.99 7.34 -13.51
CA VAL A 137 15.40 7.01 -13.43
C VAL A 137 16.17 7.97 -14.33
N THR A 138 17.22 8.59 -13.81
CA THR A 138 18.11 9.44 -14.60
C THR A 138 19.43 8.72 -14.88
N ILE A 139 19.73 8.52 -16.16
CA ILE A 139 20.98 7.92 -16.65
C ILE A 139 21.62 8.89 -17.65
N ASP A 140 22.90 9.21 -17.45
CA ASP A 140 23.67 10.09 -18.33
C ASP A 140 22.99 11.44 -18.66
N GLY A 141 22.30 12.01 -17.67
CA GLY A 141 21.58 13.28 -17.81
C GLY A 141 20.22 13.19 -18.52
N THR A 142 19.80 12.00 -18.95
CA THR A 142 18.46 11.75 -19.51
C THR A 142 17.57 11.07 -18.48
N THR A 143 16.38 11.61 -18.26
CA THR A 143 15.39 11.05 -17.33
C THR A 143 14.37 10.20 -18.06
N TYR A 144 14.10 9.02 -17.53
CA TYR A 144 13.16 8.05 -18.04
C TYR A 144 12.08 7.77 -16.98
N GLU A 145 10.83 8.06 -17.33
CA GLU A 145 9.66 7.81 -16.47
C GLU A 145 9.38 6.31 -16.34
N LEU A 146 8.97 5.88 -15.15
CA LEU A 146 8.51 4.51 -14.92
C LEU A 146 7.05 4.33 -15.40
N PRO A 147 6.67 3.12 -15.85
CA PRO A 147 5.34 2.89 -16.36
C PRO A 147 4.28 2.97 -15.26
N SER A 148 3.08 3.47 -15.59
CA SER A 148 1.96 3.60 -14.65
C SER A 148 0.90 2.48 -14.87
N PRO A 149 0.32 1.89 -13.81
CA PRO A 149 0.68 2.07 -12.40
C PRO A 149 2.06 1.45 -12.09
N PHE A 150 2.75 1.98 -11.08
CA PHE A 150 4.06 1.48 -10.65
C PHE A 150 4.00 1.03 -9.19
N MET A 151 4.26 -0.25 -8.93
CA MET A 151 4.33 -0.82 -7.59
C MET A 151 5.51 -1.78 -7.47
N VAL A 152 6.16 -1.73 -6.30
CA VAL A 152 7.24 -2.66 -5.96
C VAL A 152 6.76 -3.49 -4.78
N VAL A 153 6.83 -4.81 -4.94
CA VAL A 153 6.58 -5.80 -3.90
C VAL A 153 7.92 -6.41 -3.55
N ALA A 154 8.48 -5.97 -2.43
CA ALA A 154 9.80 -6.36 -2.01
C ALA A 154 9.71 -7.36 -0.85
N THR A 155 10.59 -8.36 -0.83
CA THR A 155 10.62 -9.38 0.22
C THR A 155 11.93 -9.29 1.00
N GLN A 156 11.84 -9.55 2.30
CA GLN A 156 12.99 -9.70 3.19
C GLN A 156 12.82 -10.96 4.03
N ASN A 157 13.91 -11.70 4.21
CA ASN A 157 13.98 -12.80 5.14
C ASN A 157 14.69 -12.32 6.41
N PRO A 158 13.98 -12.21 7.56
CA PRO A 158 14.57 -11.69 8.80
C PRO A 158 15.55 -12.68 9.47
N VAL A 159 15.60 -13.94 9.04
CA VAL A 159 16.37 -15.02 9.69
C VAL A 159 17.78 -15.19 9.11
N GLU A 160 18.04 -14.65 7.91
CA GLU A 160 19.34 -14.80 7.24
C GLU A 160 20.42 -13.89 7.87
N MET A 161 21.32 -14.52 8.64
CA MET A 161 22.35 -13.83 9.42
C MET A 161 23.70 -13.67 8.69
N GLU A 162 23.95 -14.40 7.60
CA GLU A 162 25.21 -14.30 6.84
C GLU A 162 25.00 -13.62 5.48
N GLY A 163 25.86 -12.65 5.16
CA GLY A 163 25.89 -12.00 3.85
C GLY A 163 24.71 -11.06 3.56
N THR A 164 24.00 -10.59 4.59
CA THR A 164 22.88 -9.66 4.45
C THR A 164 23.24 -8.24 4.93
N TYR A 165 22.73 -7.25 4.19
CA TYR A 165 22.73 -5.84 4.49
C TYR A 165 21.30 -5.43 4.88
N PRO A 166 20.98 -5.29 6.18
CA PRO A 166 19.65 -4.88 6.59
C PRO A 166 19.33 -3.50 6.00
N LEU A 167 18.08 -3.32 5.56
CA LEU A 167 17.66 -2.01 5.07
C LEU A 167 17.74 -0.98 6.22
N PRO A 168 18.48 0.13 6.03
CA PRO A 168 18.43 1.26 6.93
C PRO A 168 16.99 1.76 7.12
N GLU A 169 16.72 2.38 8.26
CA GLU A 169 15.37 2.84 8.60
C GLU A 169 14.84 3.87 7.59
N ALA A 170 15.71 4.76 7.13
CA ALA A 170 15.40 5.72 6.06
C ALA A 170 15.00 5.04 4.74
N GLN A 171 15.47 3.81 4.50
CA GLN A 171 15.13 3.02 3.33
C GLN A 171 13.81 2.28 3.50
N ARG A 172 13.59 1.66 4.67
CA ARG A 172 12.32 1.00 5.03
C ARG A 172 11.14 1.99 5.02
N ASP A 173 11.39 3.25 5.38
CA ASP A 173 10.38 4.31 5.39
C ASP A 173 9.74 4.55 4.00
N ARG A 174 10.44 4.22 2.92
CA ARG A 174 9.93 4.35 1.54
C ARG A 174 8.84 3.35 1.19
N PHE A 175 8.77 2.21 1.88
CA PHE A 175 7.67 1.26 1.73
C PHE A 175 6.44 1.79 2.47
N MET A 176 5.30 1.80 1.80
CA MET A 176 4.05 2.31 2.35
C MET A 176 3.55 1.45 3.50
N ALA A 177 3.51 0.14 3.28
CA ALA A 177 3.07 -0.83 4.26
C ALA A 177 3.99 -2.04 4.29
N ARG A 178 3.99 -2.71 5.43
CA ARG A 178 4.62 -4.00 5.63
C ARG A 178 3.58 -5.03 6.06
N VAL A 179 3.67 -6.22 5.47
CA VAL A 179 2.80 -7.36 5.79
C VAL A 179 3.62 -8.63 6.00
N SER A 180 3.10 -9.54 6.82
CA SER A 180 3.50 -10.94 6.87
C SER A 180 2.33 -11.79 6.37
N ILE A 181 2.61 -12.72 5.48
CA ILE A 181 1.63 -13.67 4.94
C ILE A 181 1.42 -14.82 5.94
N GLY A 182 2.49 -15.27 6.58
CA GLY A 182 2.56 -16.46 7.42
C GLY A 182 2.39 -17.74 6.60
N TYR A 183 2.52 -18.90 7.27
CA TYR A 183 2.24 -20.18 6.64
C TYR A 183 0.79 -20.26 6.13
N PRO A 184 0.53 -21.01 5.04
CA PRO A 184 -0.83 -21.39 4.66
C PRO A 184 -1.51 -22.14 5.81
N SER A 185 -2.85 -22.15 5.82
CA SER A 185 -3.57 -23.06 6.73
C SER A 185 -3.31 -24.50 6.31
N PRO A 186 -3.47 -25.50 7.21
CA PRO A 186 -3.32 -26.90 6.84
C PRO A 186 -4.19 -27.31 5.64
N GLU A 187 -5.39 -26.74 5.51
CA GLU A 187 -6.28 -26.98 4.37
C GLU A 187 -5.71 -26.41 3.07
N ALA A 188 -5.20 -25.18 3.10
CA ALA A 188 -4.55 -24.57 1.95
C ALA A 188 -3.26 -25.30 1.57
N GLU A 189 -2.49 -25.77 2.57
CA GLU A 189 -1.28 -26.56 2.35
C GLU A 189 -1.60 -27.94 1.71
N LEU A 190 -2.68 -28.59 2.15
CA LEU A 190 -3.18 -29.82 1.52
C LEU A 190 -3.61 -29.59 0.06
N GLN A 191 -4.33 -28.51 -0.23
CA GLN A 191 -4.69 -28.17 -1.61
C GLN A 191 -3.46 -27.87 -2.46
N MET A 192 -2.44 -27.22 -1.90
CA MET A 192 -1.18 -27.00 -2.60
C MET A 192 -0.49 -28.32 -2.98
N LEU A 193 -0.63 -29.39 -2.18
CA LEU A 193 -0.13 -30.73 -2.53
C LEU A 193 -0.87 -31.34 -3.72
N ASP A 194 -2.19 -31.14 -3.79
CA ASP A 194 -3.02 -31.61 -4.91
C ASP A 194 -2.70 -30.82 -6.21
N VAL A 195 -2.41 -29.52 -6.09
CA VAL A 195 -2.02 -28.64 -7.20
C VAL A 195 -0.60 -28.91 -7.70
N HIS A 196 0.33 -29.40 -6.86
CA HIS A 196 1.68 -29.76 -7.29
C HIS A 196 1.73 -30.95 -8.28
N GLY A 197 0.60 -31.63 -8.52
CA GLY A 197 0.43 -32.60 -9.61
C GLY A 197 -0.28 -32.07 -10.86
N GLY A 198 -0.72 -30.80 -10.88
CA GLY A 198 -1.58 -30.19 -11.91
C GLY A 198 -1.06 -28.87 -12.51
N VAL A 199 -1.96 -28.13 -13.18
CA VAL A 199 -1.69 -26.83 -13.85
C VAL A 199 -1.45 -25.73 -12.80
N ASN A 200 -0.43 -24.88 -13.02
CA ASN A 200 -0.15 -23.75 -12.14
C ASN A 200 -1.35 -22.79 -12.12
N PRO A 201 -1.93 -22.45 -10.95
CA PRO A 201 -3.12 -21.58 -10.85
C PRO A 201 -2.95 -20.21 -11.52
N LEU A 202 -1.71 -19.75 -11.64
CA LEU A 202 -1.41 -18.52 -12.36
C LEU A 202 -1.70 -18.65 -13.86
N ASP A 203 -1.49 -19.83 -14.47
CA ASP A 203 -1.55 -20.01 -15.93
C ASP A 203 -2.97 -19.95 -16.48
N ASP A 204 -3.97 -20.31 -15.66
CA ASP A 204 -5.38 -20.15 -15.99
C ASP A 204 -5.92 -18.75 -15.67
N LEU A 205 -5.15 -17.93 -14.97
CA LEU A 205 -5.58 -16.59 -14.54
C LEU A 205 -5.65 -15.63 -15.74
N GLN A 206 -6.87 -15.29 -16.15
CA GLN A 206 -7.13 -14.30 -17.18
C GLN A 206 -7.22 -12.89 -16.57
N PRO A 207 -6.72 -11.84 -17.26
CA PRO A 207 -6.88 -10.47 -16.80
C PRO A 207 -8.36 -10.10 -16.65
N VAL A 208 -8.70 -9.49 -15.52
CA VAL A 208 -10.07 -9.00 -15.23
C VAL A 208 -10.19 -7.49 -15.30
N ALA A 209 -9.06 -6.79 -15.34
CA ALA A 209 -8.93 -5.37 -15.60
C ALA A 209 -7.64 -5.11 -16.38
N HIS A 210 -7.50 -3.92 -16.96
CA HIS A 210 -6.27 -3.46 -17.59
C HIS A 210 -5.61 -2.33 -16.79
N ALA A 211 -4.32 -2.14 -16.99
CA ALA A 211 -3.53 -1.11 -16.34
C ALA A 211 -4.15 0.31 -16.41
N HIS A 212 -4.70 0.68 -17.57
CA HIS A 212 -5.33 2.00 -17.74
C HIS A 212 -6.59 2.18 -16.88
N GLU A 213 -7.31 1.11 -16.57
CA GLU A 213 -8.45 1.13 -15.65
C GLU A 213 -7.94 1.37 -14.23
N ILE A 214 -6.86 0.70 -13.82
CA ILE A 214 -6.23 0.90 -12.52
C ILE A 214 -5.74 2.35 -12.34
N VAL A 215 -5.19 2.97 -13.39
CA VAL A 215 -4.81 4.40 -13.37
C VAL A 215 -6.04 5.29 -13.10
N LYS A 216 -7.19 5.03 -13.75
CA LYS A 216 -8.44 5.75 -13.47
C LYS A 216 -8.88 5.55 -12.01
N LEU A 217 -8.72 4.33 -11.47
CA LEU A 217 -9.04 4.04 -10.07
C LEU A 217 -8.14 4.83 -9.11
N ILE A 218 -6.85 4.90 -9.39
CA ILE A 218 -5.88 5.71 -8.64
C ILE A 218 -6.32 7.18 -8.64
N ASP A 219 -6.69 7.72 -9.79
CA ASP A 219 -7.15 9.11 -9.89
C ASP A 219 -8.45 9.35 -9.12
N ALA A 220 -9.39 8.42 -9.14
CA ALA A 220 -10.60 8.47 -8.31
C ALA A 220 -10.27 8.38 -6.80
N VAL A 221 -9.34 7.52 -6.40
CA VAL A 221 -8.88 7.45 -5.00
C VAL A 221 -8.27 8.77 -4.55
N ARG A 222 -7.57 9.50 -5.43
CA ARG A 222 -7.04 10.83 -5.13
C ARG A 222 -8.14 11.87 -4.88
N THR A 223 -9.36 11.70 -5.36
CA THR A 223 -10.47 12.62 -5.09
C THR A 223 -11.23 12.33 -3.79
N VAL A 224 -11.06 11.14 -3.19
CA VAL A 224 -11.70 10.76 -1.91
C VAL A 224 -11.47 11.82 -0.83
N HIS A 225 -12.54 12.27 -0.22
CA HIS A 225 -12.52 13.32 0.78
C HIS A 225 -11.91 12.81 2.10
N VAL A 226 -11.09 13.65 2.73
CA VAL A 226 -10.56 13.40 4.08
C VAL A 226 -10.78 14.66 4.89
N ALA A 227 -11.71 14.59 5.85
CA ALA A 227 -12.03 15.69 6.74
C ALA A 227 -10.81 16.07 7.60
N ASP A 228 -10.70 17.34 7.97
CA ASP A 228 -9.58 17.83 8.78
C ASP A 228 -9.43 17.10 10.11
N ALA A 229 -10.54 16.65 10.71
CA ALA A 229 -10.52 15.85 11.93
C ALA A 229 -9.78 14.51 11.72
N VAL A 230 -9.97 13.84 10.59
CA VAL A 230 -9.26 12.60 10.24
C VAL A 230 -7.79 12.87 9.93
N ARG A 231 -7.48 14.00 9.26
CA ARG A 231 -6.09 14.42 9.00
C ARG A 231 -5.34 14.69 10.31
N ARG A 232 -5.95 15.43 11.24
CA ARG A 232 -5.41 15.69 12.58
C ARG A 232 -5.21 14.39 13.34
N TYR A 233 -6.20 13.49 13.33
CA TYR A 233 -6.06 12.17 13.96
C TYR A 233 -4.85 11.38 13.44
N ALA A 234 -4.61 11.36 12.12
CA ALA A 234 -3.42 10.72 11.54
C ALA A 234 -2.11 11.40 11.98
N VAL A 235 -2.09 12.73 12.12
CA VAL A 235 -0.95 13.47 12.66
C VAL A 235 -0.72 13.16 14.14
N ASP A 236 -1.78 13.06 14.92
CA ASP A 236 -1.73 12.77 16.35
C ASP A 236 -1.16 11.37 16.60
N LEU A 237 -1.61 10.36 15.85
CA LEU A 237 -1.06 9.01 15.90
C LEU A 237 0.44 8.99 15.61
N VAL A 238 0.87 9.66 14.52
CA VAL A 238 2.29 9.72 14.15
C VAL A 238 3.10 10.50 15.19
N THR A 239 2.56 11.59 15.74
CA THR A 239 3.22 12.38 16.80
C THR A 239 3.37 11.59 18.09
N ALA A 240 2.36 10.80 18.45
CA ALA A 240 2.42 9.89 19.59
C ALA A 240 3.57 8.87 19.43
N THR A 241 3.85 8.38 18.21
CA THR A 241 5.02 7.50 18.00
C THR A 241 6.37 8.17 18.27
N ARG A 242 6.47 9.50 18.13
CA ARG A 242 7.73 10.25 18.35
C ARG A 242 7.98 10.59 19.81
N THR A 243 6.93 10.52 20.63
CA THR A 243 6.97 10.87 22.06
C THR A 243 6.78 9.65 22.96
N HIS A 244 6.54 8.46 22.37
CA HIS A 244 6.33 7.22 23.11
C HIS A 244 7.63 6.75 23.80
N PRO A 245 7.60 6.45 25.11
CA PRO A 245 8.81 6.12 25.89
C PRO A 245 9.52 4.84 25.43
N ASP A 246 8.79 3.90 24.83
CA ASP A 246 9.36 2.65 24.33
C ASP A 246 9.99 2.76 22.94
N LEU A 247 9.99 3.94 22.31
CA LEU A 247 10.54 4.14 20.98
C LEU A 247 11.77 5.04 21.03
N ARG A 248 12.88 4.54 20.46
CA ARG A 248 14.08 5.33 20.19
C ARG A 248 13.89 6.20 18.94
N LEU A 249 13.12 5.70 17.97
CA LEU A 249 12.78 6.40 16.74
C LEU A 249 11.29 6.20 16.43
N GLY A 250 10.56 7.31 16.33
CA GLY A 250 9.17 7.34 15.88
C GLY A 250 9.03 7.46 14.37
N ALA A 251 7.81 7.43 13.87
CA ALA A 251 7.52 7.48 12.44
C ALA A 251 7.79 8.87 11.83
N SER A 252 8.29 8.89 10.59
CA SER A 252 8.60 10.12 9.85
C SER A 252 7.32 10.87 9.39
N PRO A 253 7.41 12.11 8.89
CA PRO A 253 6.27 12.79 8.27
C PRO A 253 5.70 12.06 7.05
N ARG A 254 6.54 11.30 6.33
CA ARG A 254 6.11 10.45 5.21
C ARG A 254 5.08 9.41 5.65
N ALA A 255 5.23 8.89 6.87
CA ALA A 255 4.27 7.94 7.43
C ALA A 255 2.86 8.53 7.52
N THR A 256 2.72 9.81 7.85
CA THR A 256 1.41 10.50 7.86
C THR A 256 0.81 10.54 6.45
N LEU A 257 1.62 10.88 5.44
CA LEU A 257 1.17 10.92 4.04
C LEU A 257 0.73 9.54 3.56
N HIS A 258 1.53 8.51 3.84
CA HIS A 258 1.21 7.12 3.51
C HIS A 258 -0.07 6.65 4.20
N LEU A 259 -0.25 6.98 5.47
CA LEU A 259 -1.43 6.58 6.23
C LEU A 259 -2.71 7.22 5.68
N VAL A 260 -2.67 8.51 5.35
CA VAL A 260 -3.82 9.21 4.75
C VAL A 260 -4.13 8.71 3.34
N ARG A 261 -3.11 8.50 2.49
CA ARG A 261 -3.30 7.94 1.13
C ARG A 261 -3.88 6.53 1.19
N ALA A 262 -3.35 5.68 2.06
CA ALA A 262 -3.85 4.33 2.24
C ALA A 262 -5.29 4.33 2.80
N ALA A 263 -5.62 5.23 3.73
CA ALA A 263 -6.99 5.39 4.23
C ALA A 263 -7.98 5.81 3.14
N LYS A 264 -7.58 6.70 2.22
CA LYS A 264 -8.38 7.06 1.04
C LYS A 264 -8.63 5.85 0.13
N ALA A 265 -7.60 5.07 -0.14
CA ALA A 265 -7.72 3.85 -0.93
C ALA A 265 -8.66 2.85 -0.23
N ALA A 266 -8.50 2.62 1.08
CA ALA A 266 -9.37 1.73 1.86
C ALA A 266 -10.84 2.18 1.84
N ALA A 267 -11.09 3.49 1.96
CA ALA A 267 -12.44 4.04 1.85
C ALA A 267 -13.06 3.80 0.46
N ALA A 268 -12.30 4.04 -0.62
CA ALA A 268 -12.76 3.77 -1.98
C ALA A 268 -13.03 2.28 -2.24
N LEU A 269 -12.15 1.39 -1.75
CA LEU A 269 -12.34 -0.06 -1.79
C LEU A 269 -13.63 -0.48 -1.06
N ALA A 270 -14.01 0.25 -0.02
CA ALA A 270 -15.27 0.06 0.71
C ALA A 270 -16.48 0.78 0.06
N GLY A 271 -16.33 1.33 -1.16
CA GLY A 271 -17.40 2.03 -1.88
C GLY A 271 -17.76 3.41 -1.28
N ARG A 272 -16.86 4.03 -0.52
CA ARG A 272 -17.06 5.34 0.12
C ARG A 272 -16.23 6.44 -0.54
N GLU A 273 -16.84 7.61 -0.71
CA GLU A 273 -16.20 8.83 -1.22
C GLU A 273 -15.47 9.64 -0.13
N TYR A 274 -15.47 9.15 1.12
CA TYR A 274 -14.82 9.80 2.25
C TYR A 274 -14.17 8.78 3.19
N ALA A 275 -12.99 9.15 3.70
CA ALA A 275 -12.26 8.36 4.69
C ALA A 275 -12.80 8.60 6.12
N LEU A 276 -12.85 7.53 6.89
CA LEU A 276 -13.21 7.51 8.30
C LEU A 276 -11.96 7.30 9.18
N PRO A 277 -12.02 7.66 10.47
CA PRO A 277 -10.94 7.31 11.42
C PRO A 277 -10.63 5.81 11.44
N ASP A 278 -11.65 4.96 11.28
CA ASP A 278 -11.51 3.49 11.28
C ASP A 278 -10.63 2.99 10.12
N ASP A 279 -10.62 3.68 8.97
CA ASP A 279 -9.74 3.39 7.85
C ASP A 279 -8.27 3.61 8.23
N VAL A 280 -8.01 4.70 8.96
CA VAL A 280 -6.69 5.04 9.49
C VAL A 280 -6.25 4.01 10.52
N GLN A 281 -7.14 3.62 11.45
CA GLN A 281 -6.83 2.66 12.50
C GLN A 281 -6.49 1.27 11.94
N THR A 282 -7.29 0.78 11.00
CA THR A 282 -7.11 -0.53 10.38
C THR A 282 -5.76 -0.65 9.68
N LEU A 283 -5.25 0.44 9.13
CA LEU A 283 -3.98 0.48 8.40
C LEU A 283 -2.78 0.87 9.26
N ALA A 284 -3.00 1.41 10.47
CA ALA A 284 -1.95 1.99 11.29
C ALA A 284 -0.83 1.00 11.62
N VAL A 285 -1.13 -0.26 11.93
CA VAL A 285 -0.07 -1.26 12.22
C VAL A 285 0.76 -1.55 10.96
N ALA A 286 0.10 -1.86 9.84
CA ALA A 286 0.77 -2.20 8.59
C ALA A 286 1.61 -1.04 8.05
N VAL A 287 1.17 0.20 8.26
CA VAL A 287 1.84 1.40 7.78
C VAL A 287 2.91 1.89 8.76
N LEU A 288 2.66 1.89 10.08
CA LEU A 288 3.57 2.53 11.04
C LEU A 288 4.64 1.58 11.59
N ALA A 289 4.32 0.33 11.88
CA ALA A 289 5.15 -0.52 12.74
C ALA A 289 6.58 -0.73 12.21
N HIS A 290 6.76 -0.90 10.90
CA HIS A 290 8.10 -1.13 10.30
C HIS A 290 9.00 0.11 10.28
N ARG A 291 8.47 1.29 10.64
CA ARG A 291 9.21 2.55 10.74
C ARG A 291 9.70 2.87 12.15
N LEU A 292 9.24 2.10 13.14
CA LEU A 292 9.52 2.37 14.54
C LEU A 292 10.72 1.55 15.00
N LEU A 293 11.59 2.18 15.80
CA LEU A 293 12.66 1.47 16.50
C LEU A 293 12.36 1.45 18.00
N PRO A 294 12.05 0.27 18.57
CA PRO A 294 11.94 0.13 20.01
C PRO A 294 13.26 0.45 20.73
N THR A 295 13.17 0.94 21.97
CA THR A 295 14.34 1.10 22.85
C THR A 295 14.89 -0.27 23.27
N ALA A 296 16.14 -0.31 23.72
CA ALA A 296 16.74 -1.54 24.26
C ALA A 296 15.92 -2.13 25.43
N GLN A 297 15.35 -1.26 26.28
CA GLN A 297 14.48 -1.70 27.38
C GLN A 297 13.17 -2.32 26.86
N ALA A 298 12.54 -1.73 25.85
CA ALA A 298 11.35 -2.28 25.23
C ALA A 298 11.64 -3.65 24.59
N GLN A 299 12.80 -3.80 23.94
CA GLN A 299 13.25 -5.08 23.38
C GLN A 299 13.47 -6.15 24.45
N LEU A 300 14.12 -5.81 25.58
CA LEU A 300 14.29 -6.73 26.72
C LEU A 300 12.94 -7.18 27.29
N ASN A 301 11.95 -6.27 27.33
CA ASN A 301 10.59 -6.55 27.74
C ASN A 301 9.75 -7.25 26.65
N ARG A 302 10.37 -7.64 25.52
CA ARG A 302 9.72 -8.27 24.35
C ARG A 302 8.55 -7.46 23.80
N ARG A 303 8.61 -6.14 23.93
CA ARG A 303 7.59 -5.23 23.40
C ARG A 303 7.89 -4.93 21.94
N THR A 304 6.99 -5.34 21.07
CA THR A 304 7.10 -5.19 19.60
C THR A 304 6.62 -3.81 19.15
N ALA A 305 7.05 -3.37 17.96
CA ALA A 305 6.60 -2.10 17.39
C ALA A 305 5.09 -2.09 17.14
N GLU A 306 4.53 -3.24 16.72
CA GLU A 306 3.12 -3.48 16.50
C GLU A 306 2.32 -3.28 17.80
N GLN A 307 2.79 -3.85 18.91
CA GLN A 307 2.17 -3.63 20.23
C GLN A 307 2.20 -2.17 20.67
N VAL A 308 3.27 -1.45 20.35
CA VAL A 308 3.35 -0.01 20.64
C VAL A 308 2.34 0.77 19.79
N VAL A 309 2.19 0.45 18.50
CA VAL A 309 1.17 1.09 17.64
C VAL A 309 -0.24 0.82 18.18
N LEU A 310 -0.53 -0.41 18.60
CA LEU A 310 -1.82 -0.77 19.19
C LEU A 310 -2.12 0.01 20.48
N ASP A 311 -1.13 0.18 21.36
CA ASP A 311 -1.25 0.99 22.58
C ASP A 311 -1.52 2.48 22.24
N ILE A 312 -0.82 3.01 21.22
CA ILE A 312 -1.04 4.38 20.73
C ILE A 312 -2.46 4.54 20.20
N LEU A 313 -2.97 3.58 19.41
CA LEU A 313 -4.34 3.62 18.88
C LEU A 313 -5.38 3.65 19.99
N GLN A 314 -5.19 2.86 21.05
CA GLN A 314 -6.11 2.81 22.19
C GLN A 314 -6.14 4.11 23.01
N ARG A 315 -5.01 4.83 23.08
CA ARG A 315 -4.88 6.06 23.88
C ARG A 315 -5.22 7.33 23.12
N THR A 316 -5.07 7.32 21.80
CA THR A 316 -5.28 8.51 20.97
C THR A 316 -6.78 8.72 20.76
N PRO A 317 -7.36 9.86 21.20
CA PRO A 317 -8.79 10.11 21.06
C PRO A 317 -9.22 10.08 19.59
N VAL A 318 -10.25 9.29 19.29
CA VAL A 318 -10.88 9.29 17.96
C VAL A 318 -11.70 10.57 17.83
N PRO A 319 -11.59 11.31 16.72
CA PRO A 319 -12.39 12.51 16.53
C PRO A 319 -13.88 12.16 16.56
N ALA A 320 -14.64 12.84 17.43
CA ALA A 320 -16.08 12.73 17.45
C ALA A 320 -16.66 13.32 16.15
N ALA A 321 -17.74 12.74 15.64
CA ALA A 321 -18.53 13.39 14.60
C ALA A 321 -18.98 14.75 15.15
N GLU A 322 -18.54 15.85 14.52
CA GLU A 322 -19.09 17.16 14.84
C GLU A 322 -20.61 17.07 14.67
N PRO A 323 -21.42 17.36 15.72
CA PRO A 323 -22.84 17.46 15.54
C PRO A 323 -23.05 18.52 14.46
N ARG A 324 -23.67 18.12 13.34
CA ARG A 324 -24.05 19.05 12.27
C ARG A 324 -24.76 20.20 12.96
N ALA A 325 -24.11 21.37 12.99
CA ALA A 325 -24.67 22.54 13.65
C ALA A 325 -26.09 22.68 13.10
N ALA A 326 -27.10 22.53 13.96
CA ALA A 326 -28.46 22.80 13.57
C ALA A 326 -28.43 24.21 13.02
N GLN A 327 -28.65 24.36 11.70
CA GLN A 327 -28.85 25.68 11.12
C GLN A 327 -29.91 26.34 12.00
N PRO A 328 -29.63 27.50 12.62
CA PRO A 328 -30.64 28.18 13.39
C PRO A 328 -31.84 28.33 12.46
N TYR A 329 -32.96 27.74 12.86
CA TYR A 329 -34.21 27.87 12.14
C TYR A 329 -34.46 29.37 11.96
N ASP A 330 -34.37 29.84 10.72
CA ASP A 330 -34.56 31.25 10.42
C ASP A 330 -36.05 31.56 10.64
N SER A 331 -36.35 32.08 11.84
CA SER A 331 -37.69 32.50 12.24
C SER A 331 -38.25 33.68 11.42
N THR A 332 -37.51 34.19 10.43
CA THR A 332 -37.96 35.31 9.60
C THR A 332 -38.68 34.89 8.31
N THR A 333 -38.78 33.59 8.01
CA THR A 333 -39.64 33.11 6.92
C THR A 333 -41.04 32.78 7.45
N PRO A 334 -42.10 33.53 7.08
CA PRO A 334 -43.46 33.18 7.49
C PRO A 334 -43.84 31.82 6.89
N PRO A 335 -44.53 30.94 7.66
CA PRO A 335 -44.92 29.64 7.16
C PRO A 335 -45.86 29.80 5.96
N LEU A 336 -45.57 29.07 4.89
CA LEU A 336 -46.56 28.76 3.86
C LEU A 336 -47.78 28.13 4.57
N TYR A 337 -48.95 28.68 4.28
CA TYR A 337 -50.25 28.32 4.84
C TYR A 337 -50.42 26.79 4.92
N GLY A 338 -50.48 26.22 6.14
CA GLY A 338 -50.87 24.82 6.35
C GLY A 338 -49.96 23.90 7.18
N GLN A 339 -48.85 24.35 7.76
CA GLN A 339 -48.04 23.51 8.67
C GLN A 339 -48.03 24.08 10.09
N GLN A 340 -48.74 23.41 11.02
CA GLN A 340 -48.63 23.66 12.46
C GLN A 340 -47.28 23.12 12.98
N PRO A 341 -46.56 23.86 13.84
CA PRO A 341 -45.39 23.32 14.52
C PRO A 341 -45.79 22.20 15.49
N PRO A 342 -44.97 21.14 15.65
CA PRO A 342 -45.26 20.06 16.57
C PRO A 342 -45.23 20.57 18.02
N GLY A 343 -46.36 20.41 18.73
CA GLY A 343 -46.49 20.79 20.13
C GLY A 343 -45.65 19.91 21.07
N PRO A 344 -45.34 20.41 22.29
CA PRO A 344 -44.46 19.72 23.22
C PRO A 344 -45.09 18.42 23.72
N ARG A 345 -44.40 17.29 23.52
CA ARG A 345 -44.72 16.02 24.18
C ARG A 345 -44.50 16.18 25.69
N ARG A 346 -45.54 15.92 26.48
CA ARG A 346 -45.44 15.80 27.94
C ARG A 346 -44.75 14.49 28.33
N LEU A 347 -44.04 14.58 29.46
CA LEU A 347 -43.12 13.62 30.09
C LEU A 347 -43.59 12.16 30.12
#